data_AF-A0A6N3RE65-F1
#
_entry.id   AF-A0A6N3RE65-F1
#
_cell.length_a   1.000
_cell.length_b   1.000
_cell.length_c   1.000
_cell.angle_alpha   90.00
_cell.angle_beta   90.00
_cell.angle_gamma   90.00
#
_symmetry.space_group_name_H-M   'P 1'
#
loop_
_entity.id
_entity.type
_entity.pdbx_description
1 polymer ?
#
loop_
_entity_poly.entity_id
_entity_poly.type
_entity_poly.pdbx_seq_one_letter_code
_entity_poly.pdbx_strand_id
1 'polypeptide(L)'
;MSGFFEKFNSEVVSKIEEMTKPLQSQLGQDMLSLLSAGISVYILWVGYQILAGKRQTPLQDLVWDLSKFAIILTFVSNADGYLTAAMDAIKSMKDGFLGKPVWATLDTMWSTTQLLADKVYAMDQSKYVSVEGGIGSMLVWGGSILIMSVAAVIYMLADVTMQLAILVAPIFIGCYMFGFTRVMFNNWLGILFSSVFTVIFAGVLVKIGTEFQTDMLSQISRDANSTNILTMGAMAFVIGVLIAVFVWKSSS
;
A
#
# COMPACT_ATOMS: atom_id res chain seq x y z
N MET A 1 -4.43 17.97 -11.86
CA MET A 1 -5.55 18.01 -10.89
C MET A 1 -5.78 16.59 -10.43
N SER A 2 -5.80 16.32 -9.12
CA SER A 2 -6.00 14.96 -8.60
C SER A 2 -7.39 14.42 -8.96
N GLY A 3 -7.45 13.14 -9.30
CA GLY A 3 -8.69 12.46 -9.66
C GLY A 3 -9.56 12.12 -8.44
N PHE A 4 -10.67 11.44 -8.68
CA PHE A 4 -11.61 11.06 -7.62
C PHE A 4 -10.97 10.13 -6.59
N PHE A 5 -10.30 9.08 -7.05
CA PHE A 5 -9.73 8.04 -6.19
C PHE A 5 -8.56 8.57 -5.36
N GLU A 6 -7.68 9.36 -5.98
CA GLU A 6 -6.58 10.01 -5.28
C GLU A 6 -7.08 10.98 -4.18
N LYS A 7 -8.11 11.78 -4.48
CA LYS A 7 -8.73 12.69 -3.50
C LYS A 7 -9.38 11.94 -2.36
N PHE A 8 -10.14 10.90 -2.68
CA PHE A 8 -10.80 10.05 -1.68
C PHE A 8 -9.77 9.45 -0.72
N ASN A 9 -8.69 8.87 -1.24
CA ASN A 9 -7.62 8.34 -0.42
C ASN A 9 -6.97 9.42 0.46
N SER A 10 -6.64 10.57 -0.12
CA SER A 10 -6.03 11.67 0.63
C SER A 10 -6.90 12.12 1.81
N GLU A 11 -8.22 12.24 1.60
CA GLU A 11 -9.15 12.60 2.68
C GLU A 11 -9.26 11.51 3.76
N VAL A 12 -9.30 10.23 3.37
CA VAL A 12 -9.40 9.13 4.34
C VAL A 12 -8.10 8.98 5.14
N VAL A 13 -6.95 8.93 4.47
CA VAL A 13 -5.63 8.76 5.09
C VAL A 13 -5.31 9.93 6.01
N SER A 14 -5.57 11.17 5.59
CA SER A 14 -5.33 12.36 6.43
C SER A 14 -6.16 12.32 7.72
N LYS A 15 -7.46 11.99 7.64
CA LYS A 15 -8.30 11.84 8.84
C LYS A 15 -7.77 10.74 9.78
N ILE A 16 -7.33 9.61 9.25
CA ILE A 16 -6.74 8.55 10.06
C ILE A 16 -5.46 9.04 10.75
N GLU A 17 -4.58 9.74 10.03
CA GLU A 17 -3.34 10.28 10.60
C GLU A 17 -3.61 11.32 11.68
N GLU A 18 -4.55 12.24 11.46
CA GLU A 18 -4.98 13.22 12.46
C GLU A 18 -5.49 12.55 13.75
N MET A 19 -6.29 11.49 13.62
CA MET A 19 -6.82 10.74 14.76
C MET A 19 -5.75 9.92 15.50
N THR A 20 -4.75 9.39 14.77
CA THR A 20 -3.81 8.41 15.31
C THR A 20 -2.49 9.02 15.79
N LYS A 21 -2.12 10.22 15.32
CA LYS A 21 -0.86 10.88 15.69
C LYS A 21 -0.70 11.12 17.21
N PRO A 22 -1.71 11.60 17.96
CA PRO A 22 -1.59 11.73 19.42
C PRO A 22 -1.33 10.38 20.11
N LEU A 23 -2.02 9.33 19.64
CA LEU A 23 -1.87 7.98 20.16
C LEU A 23 -0.48 7.40 19.87
N GLN A 24 0.06 7.58 18.66
CA GLN A 24 1.43 7.14 18.34
C GLN A 24 2.47 7.82 19.23
N SER A 25 2.32 9.12 19.49
CA SER A 25 3.19 9.88 20.39
C SER A 25 3.13 9.34 21.82
N GLN A 26 1.92 9.08 22.33
CA GLN A 26 1.71 8.50 23.65
C GLN A 26 2.34 7.10 23.75
N LEU A 27 2.10 6.23 22.78
CA LEU A 27 2.70 4.90 22.72
C LEU A 27 4.23 4.96 22.69
N GLY A 28 4.81 5.94 21.98
CA GLY A 28 6.25 6.20 22.01
C GLY A 28 6.77 6.51 23.41
N GLN A 29 6.12 7.44 24.12
CA GLN A 29 6.53 7.83 25.48
C GLN A 29 6.39 6.68 26.48
N ASP A 30 5.26 5.96 26.44
CA ASP A 30 5.01 4.81 27.31
C ASP A 30 6.07 3.72 27.06
N MET A 31 6.40 3.46 25.80
CA MET A 31 7.46 2.52 25.43
C MET A 31 8.84 2.97 25.90
N LEU A 32 9.20 4.25 25.79
CA LEU A 32 10.47 4.74 26.33
C LEU A 32 10.60 4.48 27.83
N SER A 33 9.52 4.69 28.59
CA SER A 33 9.51 4.43 30.03
C SER A 33 9.75 2.93 30.32
N LEU A 34 9.06 2.04 29.61
CA LEU A 34 9.19 0.59 29.75
C LEU A 34 10.59 0.10 29.35
N LEU A 35 11.12 0.60 28.24
CA LEU A 35 12.45 0.23 27.76
C LEU A 35 13.55 0.70 28.70
N SER A 36 13.42 1.89 29.30
CA SER A 36 14.38 2.39 30.29
C SER A 36 14.47 1.49 31.54
N ALA A 37 13.32 1.00 32.02
CA ALA A 37 13.26 0.02 33.10
C ALA A 37 13.87 -1.32 32.66
N GLY A 38 13.56 -1.77 31.44
CA GLY A 38 14.13 -2.98 30.84
C GLY A 38 15.66 -2.94 30.71
N ILE A 39 16.23 -1.79 30.32
CA ILE A 39 17.68 -1.58 30.25
C ILE A 39 18.30 -1.66 31.65
N SER A 40 17.66 -1.07 32.65
CA SER A 40 18.14 -1.12 34.05
C SER A 40 18.22 -2.57 34.55
N VAL A 41 17.17 -3.36 34.30
CA VAL A 41 17.15 -4.80 34.62
C VAL A 41 18.20 -5.57 33.81
N TYR A 42 18.40 -5.25 32.54
CA TYR A 42 19.41 -5.87 31.69
C TYR A 42 20.84 -5.63 32.23
N ILE A 43 21.16 -4.39 32.62
CA ILE A 43 22.46 -4.03 33.20
C ILE A 43 22.69 -4.82 34.49
N LEU A 44 21.69 -4.94 35.37
CA LEU A 44 21.80 -5.73 36.61
C LEU A 44 22.05 -7.21 36.31
N TRP A 45 21.32 -7.78 35.34
CA TRP A 45 21.49 -9.18 34.93
C TRP A 45 22.87 -9.46 34.34
N VAL A 46 23.35 -8.61 33.43
CA VAL A 46 24.70 -8.75 32.85
C VAL A 46 25.77 -8.50 33.92
N GLY A 47 25.60 -7.50 34.78
CA GLY A 47 26.49 -7.24 35.92
C GLY A 47 26.66 -8.46 36.83
N TYR A 48 25.56 -9.16 37.14
CA TYR A 48 25.62 -10.43 37.86
C TYR A 48 26.39 -11.53 37.09
N GLN A 49 26.19 -11.67 35.78
CA GLN A 49 26.94 -12.64 34.97
C GLN A 49 28.46 -12.35 34.93
N ILE A 50 28.82 -11.07 34.92
CA ILE A 50 30.22 -10.61 34.97
C ILE A 50 30.84 -10.97 36.31
N LEU A 51 30.17 -10.66 37.43
CA LEU A 51 30.62 -11.01 38.78
C LEU A 51 30.75 -12.54 38.96
N ALA A 52 29.87 -13.32 38.33
CA ALA A 52 29.92 -14.77 38.33
C ALA A 52 30.98 -15.37 37.38
N GLY A 53 31.76 -14.56 36.66
CA GLY A 53 32.82 -15.03 35.76
C GLY A 53 32.33 -15.75 34.50
N LYS A 54 31.04 -15.62 34.14
CA LYS A 54 30.43 -16.36 33.01
C LYS A 54 30.68 -15.72 31.63
N ARG A 55 31.40 -14.60 31.56
CA ARG A 55 31.64 -13.79 30.35
C ARG A 55 33.13 -13.57 30.12
N GLN A 56 33.63 -13.89 28.92
CA GLN A 56 35.04 -13.71 28.55
C GLN A 56 35.41 -12.25 28.22
N THR A 57 34.49 -11.47 27.63
CA THR A 57 34.65 -10.03 27.33
C THR A 57 33.54 -9.16 27.95
N PRO A 58 33.47 -9.06 29.29
CA PRO A 58 32.38 -8.43 30.03
C PRO A 58 31.92 -7.04 29.57
N LEU A 59 32.86 -6.10 29.46
CA LEU A 59 32.55 -4.68 29.26
C LEU A 59 32.31 -4.35 27.79
N GLN A 60 33.04 -4.98 26.88
CA GLN A 60 32.90 -4.73 25.45
C GLN A 60 31.51 -5.19 24.95
N ASP A 61 31.05 -6.38 25.38
CA ASP A 61 29.73 -6.88 25.03
C ASP A 61 28.62 -5.96 25.56
N LEU A 62 28.75 -5.49 26.80
CA LEU A 62 27.77 -4.60 27.43
C LEU A 62 27.69 -3.26 26.68
N VAL A 63 28.84 -2.65 26.36
CA VAL A 63 28.88 -1.39 25.61
C VAL A 63 28.23 -1.57 24.23
N TRP A 64 28.52 -2.68 23.54
CA TRP A 64 27.94 -2.98 22.24
C TRP A 64 26.41 -3.11 22.28
N ASP A 65 25.88 -3.81 23.29
CA ASP A 65 24.44 -3.95 23.47
C ASP A 65 23.77 -2.61 23.83
N LEU A 66 24.38 -1.82 24.72
CA LEU A 66 23.87 -0.49 25.06
C LEU A 66 23.92 0.49 23.87
N SER A 67 24.95 0.40 23.02
CA SER A 67 25.02 1.18 21.78
C SER A 67 23.88 0.83 20.83
N LYS A 68 23.55 -0.46 20.66
CA LYS A 68 22.39 -0.88 19.87
C LYS A 68 21.09 -0.34 20.48
N PHE A 69 20.94 -0.42 21.80
CA PHE A 69 19.75 0.11 22.48
C PHE A 69 19.60 1.60 22.27
N ALA A 70 20.69 2.38 22.36
CA ALA A 70 20.66 3.81 22.09
C ALA A 70 20.16 4.13 20.67
N ILE A 71 20.66 3.41 19.64
CA ILE A 71 20.18 3.58 18.26
C ILE A 71 18.68 3.29 18.16
N ILE A 72 18.21 2.20 18.76
CA ILE A 72 16.80 1.81 18.72
C ILE A 72 15.92 2.86 19.42
N LEU A 73 16.36 3.39 20.56
CA LEU A 73 15.64 4.44 21.31
C LEU A 73 15.49 5.73 20.51
N THR A 74 16.41 6.06 19.60
CA THR A 74 16.25 7.19 18.66
C THR A 74 15.02 7.00 17.77
N PHE A 75 14.76 5.77 17.30
CA PHE A 75 13.56 5.47 16.53
C PHE A 75 12.30 5.44 17.41
N VAL A 76 12.35 4.83 18.59
CA VAL A 76 11.18 4.77 19.50
C VAL A 76 10.74 6.16 19.97
N SER A 77 11.70 7.03 20.27
CA SER A 77 11.43 8.43 20.66
C SER A 77 11.05 9.33 19.50
N ASN A 78 11.17 8.84 18.25
CA ASN A 78 11.10 9.66 17.05
C ASN A 78 11.98 10.92 17.12
N ALA A 79 13.15 10.82 17.77
CA ALA A 79 14.11 11.91 17.85
C ALA A 79 14.45 12.38 16.43
N ASP A 80 14.49 13.69 16.22
CA ASP A 80 14.77 14.32 14.91
C ASP A 80 13.89 13.83 13.74
N GLY A 81 12.77 13.15 14.01
CA GLY A 81 11.88 12.61 12.99
C GLY A 81 12.35 11.31 12.32
N TYR A 82 13.31 10.56 12.89
CA TYR A 82 13.82 9.32 12.27
C TYR A 82 12.73 8.27 12.01
N LEU A 83 11.79 8.10 12.95
CA LEU A 83 10.68 7.17 12.76
C LEU A 83 9.76 7.67 11.64
N THR A 84 9.41 8.94 11.66
CA THR A 84 8.60 9.55 10.60
C THR A 84 9.24 9.36 9.23
N ALA A 85 10.54 9.66 9.09
CA ALA A 85 11.27 9.50 7.83
C ALA A 85 11.28 8.04 7.33
N ALA A 86 11.50 7.07 8.22
CA ALA A 86 11.45 5.66 7.85
C ALA A 86 10.04 5.23 7.40
N MET A 87 9.00 5.67 8.11
CA MET A 87 7.61 5.34 7.77
C MET A 87 7.15 6.02 6.49
N ASP A 88 7.55 7.26 6.25
CA ASP A 88 7.27 7.99 5.01
C ASP A 88 8.00 7.37 3.83
N ALA A 89 9.23 6.88 4.01
CA ALA A 89 9.93 6.12 2.97
C ALA A 89 9.20 4.83 2.60
N ILE A 90 8.68 4.08 3.59
CA ILE A 90 7.87 2.88 3.35
C ILE A 90 6.58 3.22 2.60
N LYS A 91 5.86 4.27 3.04
CA LYS A 91 4.65 4.75 2.34
C LYS A 91 4.95 5.19 0.91
N SER A 92 6.05 5.90 0.69
CA SER A 92 6.43 6.43 -0.63
C SER A 92 6.92 5.34 -1.57
N MET A 93 7.41 4.21 -1.04
CA MET A 93 7.92 3.10 -1.84
C MET A 93 6.85 2.56 -2.80
N LYS A 94 5.60 2.41 -2.35
CA LYS A 94 4.51 1.90 -3.21
C LYS A 94 4.24 2.81 -4.42
N ASP A 95 4.33 4.13 -4.22
CA ASP A 95 4.09 5.12 -5.27
C ASP A 95 5.28 5.22 -6.22
N GLY A 96 6.50 5.09 -5.68
CA GLY A 96 7.74 5.06 -6.46
C GLY A 96 7.78 3.92 -7.47
N PHE A 97 7.30 2.73 -7.10
CA PHE A 97 7.26 1.57 -8.00
C PHE A 97 6.32 1.74 -9.19
N LEU A 98 5.24 2.51 -9.04
CA LEU A 98 4.28 2.78 -10.12
C LEU A 98 4.56 4.08 -10.87
N GLY A 99 5.54 4.88 -10.42
CA GLY A 99 5.88 6.18 -10.97
C GLY A 99 4.81 7.27 -10.76
N LYS A 100 3.79 6.97 -9.96
CA LYS A 100 2.68 7.86 -9.59
C LYS A 100 1.99 7.31 -8.33
N PRO A 101 1.21 8.12 -7.61
CA PRO A 101 0.39 7.64 -6.50
C PRO A 101 -0.46 6.44 -6.93
N VAL A 102 -0.49 5.38 -6.13
CA VAL A 102 -1.17 4.14 -6.53
C VAL A 102 -2.65 4.38 -6.83
N TRP A 103 -3.33 5.21 -6.04
CA TRP A 103 -4.73 5.56 -6.25
C TRP A 103 -4.96 6.32 -7.57
N ALA A 104 -3.96 7.05 -8.07
CA ALA A 104 -4.03 7.71 -9.38
C ALA A 104 -3.99 6.71 -10.55
N THR A 105 -3.63 5.44 -10.32
CA THR A 105 -3.79 4.39 -11.34
C THR A 105 -5.26 4.12 -11.64
N LEU A 106 -6.13 4.17 -10.64
CA LEU A 106 -7.59 4.04 -10.80
C LEU A 106 -8.16 5.24 -11.55
N ASP A 107 -7.69 6.44 -11.23
CA ASP A 107 -8.09 7.66 -11.96
C ASP A 107 -7.64 7.63 -13.43
N THR A 108 -6.44 7.12 -13.69
CA THR A 108 -5.95 6.91 -15.06
C THR A 108 -6.88 5.93 -15.79
N MET A 109 -7.19 4.79 -15.16
CA MET A 109 -8.09 3.79 -15.72
C MET A 109 -9.50 4.33 -15.98
N TRP A 110 -10.04 5.14 -15.06
CA TRP A 110 -11.33 5.80 -15.21
C TRP A 110 -11.36 6.67 -16.48
N SER A 111 -10.33 7.51 -16.67
CA SER A 111 -10.24 8.38 -17.84
C SER A 111 -10.08 7.58 -19.15
N THR A 112 -9.29 6.51 -19.15
CA THR A 112 -9.15 5.61 -20.31
C THR A 112 -10.46 4.89 -20.63
N THR A 113 -11.20 4.48 -19.60
CA THR A 113 -12.53 3.86 -19.73
C THR A 113 -13.52 4.83 -20.36
N GLN A 114 -13.57 6.08 -19.90
CA GLN A 114 -14.41 7.12 -20.49
C GLN A 114 -14.14 7.28 -21.99
N LEU A 115 -12.86 7.44 -22.35
CA LEU A 115 -12.45 7.58 -23.75
C LEU A 115 -12.83 6.36 -24.59
N LEU A 116 -12.59 5.15 -24.08
CA LEU A 116 -12.93 3.91 -24.78
C LEU A 116 -14.45 3.77 -24.95
N ALA A 117 -15.22 4.00 -23.90
CA ALA A 117 -16.67 3.90 -23.90
C ALA A 117 -17.30 4.91 -24.88
N ASP A 118 -16.83 6.16 -24.90
CA ASP A 118 -17.29 7.20 -25.82
C ASP A 118 -16.96 6.83 -27.28
N LYS A 119 -15.75 6.29 -27.51
CA LYS A 119 -15.33 5.87 -28.85
C LYS A 119 -16.13 4.67 -29.35
N VAL A 120 -16.40 3.69 -28.48
CA VAL A 120 -17.24 2.52 -28.79
C VAL A 120 -18.68 2.95 -29.10
N TYR A 121 -19.23 3.88 -28.32
CA TYR A 121 -20.56 4.43 -28.59
C TYR A 121 -20.62 5.16 -29.94
N ALA A 122 -19.61 5.97 -30.28
CA ALA A 122 -19.55 6.74 -31.52
C ALA A 122 -19.35 5.89 -32.80
N MET A 123 -18.98 4.62 -32.68
CA MET A 123 -18.91 3.70 -33.83
C MET A 123 -20.29 3.31 -34.35
N ASP A 124 -21.33 3.39 -33.54
CA ASP A 124 -22.69 3.02 -33.95
C ASP A 124 -23.33 4.14 -34.79
N GLN A 125 -23.39 3.94 -36.11
CA GLN A 125 -23.95 4.88 -37.09
C GLN A 125 -25.49 4.81 -37.22
N SER A 126 -26.19 4.18 -36.26
CA SER A 126 -27.65 4.02 -36.31
C SER A 126 -28.41 5.35 -36.26
N LYS A 127 -29.36 5.54 -37.19
CA LYS A 127 -30.05 6.82 -37.45
C LYS A 127 -31.12 7.21 -36.41
N TYR A 128 -31.55 6.29 -35.55
CA TYR A 128 -32.68 6.49 -34.62
C TYR A 128 -32.39 6.10 -33.16
N VAL A 129 -31.72 4.96 -32.92
CA VAL A 129 -31.28 4.55 -31.57
C VAL A 129 -29.98 3.74 -31.70
N SER A 130 -28.90 4.17 -31.07
CA SER A 130 -27.59 3.50 -31.08
C SER A 130 -27.53 2.39 -30.01
N VAL A 131 -28.31 1.32 -30.19
CA VAL A 131 -28.45 0.23 -29.21
C VAL A 131 -27.16 -0.57 -29.07
N GLU A 132 -26.45 -0.84 -30.18
CA GLU A 132 -25.23 -1.65 -30.15
C GLU A 132 -24.06 -0.88 -29.54
N GLY A 133 -23.93 0.41 -29.87
CA GLY A 133 -22.98 1.33 -29.24
C GLY A 133 -23.24 1.50 -27.74
N GLY A 134 -24.51 1.60 -27.35
CA GLY A 134 -24.93 1.67 -25.95
C GLY A 134 -24.53 0.41 -25.17
N ILE A 135 -24.86 -0.77 -25.68
CA ILE A 135 -24.51 -2.05 -25.03
C ILE A 135 -22.98 -2.24 -24.97
N GLY A 136 -22.26 -1.95 -26.05
CA GLY A 136 -20.81 -2.04 -26.09
C GLY A 136 -20.14 -1.13 -25.05
N SER A 137 -20.59 0.12 -24.96
CA SER A 137 -20.12 1.09 -23.96
C SER A 137 -20.41 0.65 -22.52
N MET A 138 -21.61 0.10 -22.26
CA MET A 138 -21.96 -0.45 -20.95
C MET A 138 -21.09 -1.64 -20.56
N LEU A 139 -20.74 -2.51 -21.50
CA LEU A 139 -19.84 -3.65 -21.24
C LEU A 139 -18.42 -3.19 -20.90
N VAL A 140 -17.90 -2.17 -21.59
CA VAL A 140 -16.61 -1.53 -21.25
C VAL A 140 -16.64 -1.00 -19.82
N TRP A 141 -17.65 -0.21 -19.47
CA TRP A 141 -17.82 0.31 -18.11
C TRP A 141 -17.98 -0.79 -17.06
N GLY A 142 -18.73 -1.85 -17.38
CA GLY A 142 -18.92 -2.98 -16.49
C GLY A 142 -17.60 -3.65 -16.11
N GLY A 143 -16.75 -3.92 -17.10
CA GLY A 143 -15.42 -4.50 -16.86
C GLY A 143 -14.53 -3.57 -16.04
N SER A 144 -14.50 -2.28 -16.37
CA SER A 144 -13.68 -1.28 -15.69
C SER A 144 -14.09 -1.06 -14.24
N ILE A 145 -15.40 -0.92 -13.97
CA ILE A 145 -15.91 -0.68 -12.62
C ILE A 145 -15.60 -1.88 -11.71
N LEU A 146 -15.67 -3.11 -12.25
CA LEU A 146 -15.29 -4.30 -11.49
C LEU A 146 -13.82 -4.25 -11.05
N ILE A 147 -12.89 -3.97 -11.98
CA ILE A 147 -11.46 -3.83 -11.64
C ILE A 147 -11.28 -2.72 -10.61
N MET A 148 -11.82 -1.53 -10.86
CA MET A 148 -11.61 -0.36 -10.02
C MET A 148 -12.18 -0.56 -8.61
N SER A 149 -13.35 -1.19 -8.48
CA SER A 149 -13.98 -1.45 -7.19
C SER A 149 -13.16 -2.44 -6.36
N VAL A 150 -12.74 -3.55 -6.97
CA VAL A 150 -11.93 -4.57 -6.28
C VAL A 150 -10.57 -3.99 -5.89
N ALA A 151 -9.91 -3.27 -6.79
CA ALA A 151 -8.63 -2.62 -6.51
C ALA A 151 -8.76 -1.56 -5.40
N ALA A 152 -9.79 -0.71 -5.43
CA ALA A 152 -10.00 0.31 -4.40
C ALA A 152 -10.19 -0.30 -3.01
N VAL A 153 -10.94 -1.40 -2.89
CA VAL A 153 -11.09 -2.12 -1.62
C VAL A 153 -9.75 -2.67 -1.13
N ILE A 154 -8.96 -3.28 -2.01
CA ILE A 154 -7.66 -3.85 -1.65
C ILE A 154 -6.67 -2.75 -1.25
N TYR A 155 -6.59 -1.66 -2.00
CA TYR A 155 -5.76 -0.51 -1.65
C TYR A 155 -6.14 0.04 -0.29
N MET A 156 -7.44 0.21 -0.02
CA MET A 156 -7.91 0.72 1.26
C MET A 156 -7.54 -0.22 2.41
N LEU A 157 -7.76 -1.53 2.27
CA LEU A 157 -7.43 -2.50 3.30
C LEU A 157 -5.92 -2.52 3.61
N ALA A 158 -5.10 -2.49 2.58
CA ALA A 158 -3.65 -2.48 2.73
C ALA A 158 -3.14 -1.16 3.33
N ASP A 159 -3.68 -0.02 2.90
CA ASP A 159 -3.30 1.30 3.43
C ASP A 159 -3.72 1.47 4.89
N VAL A 160 -4.93 1.04 5.26
CA VAL A 160 -5.38 1.04 6.67
C VAL A 160 -4.52 0.10 7.51
N THR A 161 -4.21 -1.10 7.01
CA THR A 161 -3.34 -2.05 7.73
C THR A 161 -1.95 -1.48 7.94
N MET A 162 -1.38 -0.84 6.91
CA MET A 162 -0.09 -0.16 6.99
C MET A 162 -0.13 0.99 8.01
N GLN A 163 -1.16 1.83 7.97
CA GLN A 163 -1.30 2.94 8.93
C GLN A 163 -1.43 2.46 10.37
N LEU A 164 -2.21 1.40 10.62
CA LEU A 164 -2.32 0.78 11.94
C LEU A 164 -0.99 0.16 12.39
N ALA A 165 -0.24 -0.46 11.49
CA ALA A 165 1.11 -0.96 11.80
C ALA A 165 2.08 0.18 12.12
N ILE A 166 1.99 1.32 11.42
CA ILE A 166 2.80 2.51 11.69
C ILE A 166 2.46 3.12 13.06
N LEU A 167 1.18 3.16 13.43
CA LEU A 167 0.71 3.64 14.73
C LEU A 167 1.41 2.91 15.90
N VAL A 168 1.52 1.59 15.81
CA VAL A 168 2.14 0.74 16.84
C VAL A 168 3.66 0.57 16.66
N ALA A 169 4.27 1.27 15.69
CA ALA A 169 5.70 1.14 15.40
C ALA A 169 6.63 1.32 16.61
N PRO A 170 6.43 2.30 17.53
CA PRO A 170 7.31 2.46 18.68
C PRO A 170 7.39 1.20 19.57
N ILE A 171 6.27 0.46 19.69
CA ILE A 171 6.20 -0.77 20.47
C ILE A 171 7.06 -1.85 19.84
N PHE A 172 6.81 -2.15 18.56
CA PHE A 172 7.49 -3.24 17.87
C PHE A 172 8.96 -2.94 17.60
N ILE A 173 9.33 -1.69 17.35
CA ILE A 173 10.74 -1.27 17.25
C ILE A 173 11.43 -1.46 18.61
N GLY A 174 10.78 -1.11 19.72
CA GLY A 174 11.29 -1.40 21.07
C GLY A 174 11.52 -2.90 21.32
N CYS A 175 10.63 -3.76 20.81
CA CYS A 175 10.78 -5.22 20.88
C CYS A 175 12.05 -5.75 20.18
N TYR A 176 12.70 -4.97 19.30
CA TYR A 176 13.95 -5.38 18.67
C TYR A 176 15.15 -5.38 19.65
N MET A 177 15.07 -4.62 20.76
CA MET A 177 16.13 -4.52 21.76
C MET A 177 16.42 -5.88 22.41
N PHE A 178 15.39 -6.62 22.82
CA PHE A 178 15.57 -7.88 23.53
C PHE A 178 15.43 -9.08 22.59
N GLY A 179 16.29 -10.09 22.78
CA GLY A 179 16.31 -11.28 21.91
C GLY A 179 14.98 -12.04 21.90
N PHE A 180 14.29 -12.13 23.03
CA PHE A 180 13.04 -12.89 23.15
C PHE A 180 11.84 -12.19 22.47
N THR A 181 11.84 -10.86 22.38
CA THR A 181 10.76 -10.08 21.74
C THR A 181 11.01 -9.80 20.26
N ARG A 182 12.20 -10.12 19.73
CA ARG A 182 12.57 -9.84 18.33
C ARG A 182 11.63 -10.45 17.30
N VAL A 183 11.01 -11.59 17.61
CA VAL A 183 10.01 -12.22 16.74
C VAL A 183 8.81 -11.30 16.48
N MET A 184 8.40 -10.51 17.48
CA MET A 184 7.30 -9.56 17.34
C MET A 184 7.65 -8.44 16.36
N PHE A 185 8.88 -7.90 16.44
CA PHE A 185 9.38 -6.92 15.47
C PHE A 185 9.40 -7.49 14.04
N ASN A 186 9.94 -8.70 13.86
CA ASN A 186 10.03 -9.32 12.53
C ASN A 186 8.65 -9.54 11.92
N ASN A 187 7.68 -10.01 12.71
CA ASN A 187 6.30 -10.22 12.24
C ASN A 187 5.63 -8.90 11.86
N TRP A 188 5.77 -7.86 12.70
CA TRP A 188 5.25 -6.52 12.42
C TRP A 188 5.86 -5.93 11.15
N LEU A 189 7.18 -6.05 10.98
CA LEU A 189 7.88 -5.58 9.78
C LEU A 189 7.39 -6.33 8.53
N GLY A 190 7.14 -7.64 8.65
CA GLY A 190 6.53 -8.45 7.60
C GLY A 190 5.16 -7.94 7.17
N ILE A 191 4.30 -7.53 8.12
CA ILE A 191 2.99 -6.93 7.83
C ILE A 191 3.14 -5.63 7.04
N LEU A 192 4.08 -4.74 7.43
CA LEU A 192 4.32 -3.48 6.71
C LEU A 192 4.70 -3.73 5.23
N PHE A 193 5.69 -4.59 4.99
CA PHE A 193 6.12 -4.89 3.63
C PHE A 193 5.05 -5.63 2.83
N SER A 194 4.32 -6.56 3.47
CA SER A 194 3.21 -7.27 2.83
C SER A 194 2.11 -6.31 2.35
N SER A 195 1.75 -5.32 3.17
CA SER A 195 0.79 -4.28 2.77
C SER A 195 1.31 -3.45 1.59
N VAL A 196 2.58 -3.05 1.61
CA VAL A 196 3.18 -2.31 0.48
C VAL A 196 3.17 -3.13 -0.81
N PHE A 197 3.60 -4.40 -0.76
CA PHE A 197 3.60 -5.26 -1.93
C PHE A 197 2.20 -5.54 -2.47
N THR A 198 1.21 -5.69 -1.58
CA THR A 198 -0.19 -5.87 -1.96
C THR A 198 -0.67 -4.71 -2.84
N VAL A 199 -0.39 -3.47 -2.41
CA VAL A 199 -0.76 -2.25 -3.16
C VAL A 199 0.00 -2.16 -4.48
N ILE A 200 1.29 -2.49 -4.50
CA ILE A 200 2.10 -2.50 -5.73
C ILE A 200 1.57 -3.52 -6.74
N PHE A 201 1.32 -4.76 -6.33
CA PHE A 201 0.87 -5.82 -7.23
C PHE A 201 -0.52 -5.55 -7.79
N ALA A 202 -1.46 -5.12 -6.95
CA ALA A 202 -2.77 -4.68 -7.43
C ALA A 202 -2.64 -3.46 -8.36
N GLY A 203 -1.74 -2.52 -8.06
CA GLY A 203 -1.37 -1.38 -8.91
C GLY A 203 -0.91 -1.75 -10.30
N VAL A 204 0.00 -2.72 -10.39
CA VAL A 204 0.50 -3.24 -11.66
C VAL A 204 -0.63 -3.88 -12.47
N LEU A 205 -1.51 -4.64 -11.84
CA LEU A 205 -2.65 -5.28 -12.52
C LEU A 205 -3.67 -4.26 -13.05
N VAL A 206 -3.98 -3.20 -12.30
CA VAL A 206 -4.80 -2.08 -12.78
C VAL A 206 -4.15 -1.39 -13.97
N LYS A 207 -2.82 -1.18 -13.91
CA LYS A 207 -2.07 -0.60 -15.02
C LYS A 207 -2.15 -1.47 -16.28
N ILE A 208 -1.98 -2.78 -16.16
CA ILE A 208 -2.16 -3.74 -17.26
C ILE A 208 -3.58 -3.62 -17.86
N GLY A 209 -4.62 -3.53 -17.02
CA GLY A 209 -5.99 -3.34 -17.50
C GLY A 209 -6.20 -2.02 -18.24
N THR A 210 -5.52 -0.96 -17.80
CA THR A 210 -5.53 0.36 -18.45
C THR A 210 -4.80 0.33 -19.80
N GLU A 211 -3.67 -0.35 -19.89
CA GLU A 211 -2.92 -0.54 -21.13
C GLU A 211 -3.75 -1.33 -22.15
N PHE A 212 -4.43 -2.39 -21.72
CA PHE A 212 -5.33 -3.14 -22.59
C PHE A 212 -6.44 -2.27 -23.20
N GLN A 213 -7.07 -1.40 -22.39
CA GLN A 213 -8.08 -0.46 -22.91
C GLN A 213 -7.48 0.56 -23.89
N THR A 214 -6.24 0.99 -23.65
CA THR A 214 -5.51 1.90 -24.54
C THR A 214 -5.22 1.23 -25.88
N ASP A 215 -4.86 -0.07 -25.87
CA ASP A 215 -4.67 -0.85 -27.09
C ASP A 215 -5.97 -1.00 -27.87
N MET A 216 -7.09 -1.27 -27.20
CA MET A 216 -8.42 -1.31 -27.84
C MET A 216 -8.79 0.03 -28.48
N LEU A 217 -8.56 1.14 -27.78
CA LEU A 217 -8.75 2.50 -28.30
C LEU A 217 -7.94 2.73 -29.59
N SER A 218 -6.69 2.26 -29.61
CA SER A 218 -5.81 2.38 -30.78
C SER A 218 -6.30 1.56 -31.96
N GLN A 219 -6.85 0.36 -31.72
CA GLN A 219 -7.41 -0.52 -32.75
C GLN A 219 -8.64 0.10 -33.40
N ILE A 220 -9.59 0.62 -32.59
CA ILE A 220 -10.78 1.31 -33.10
C ILE A 220 -10.40 2.50 -33.98
N SER A 221 -9.34 3.22 -33.61
CA SER A 221 -8.90 4.40 -34.34
C SER A 221 -8.23 4.07 -35.68
N ARG A 222 -7.72 2.85 -35.85
CA ARG A 222 -7.05 2.38 -37.09
C ARG A 222 -8.02 1.68 -38.04
N ASP A 223 -8.92 0.84 -37.52
CA ASP A 223 -9.78 -0.08 -38.30
C ASP A 223 -11.28 0.11 -38.01
N ALA A 224 -11.76 1.36 -38.11
CA ALA A 224 -13.14 1.73 -37.76
C ALA A 224 -14.24 1.02 -38.59
N ASN A 225 -13.91 0.43 -39.75
CA ASN A 225 -14.89 -0.14 -40.69
C ASN A 225 -15.10 -1.66 -40.57
N SER A 226 -14.27 -2.39 -39.81
CA SER A 226 -14.32 -3.87 -39.73
C SER A 226 -14.53 -4.40 -38.31
N THR A 227 -14.58 -3.51 -37.31
CA THR A 227 -14.57 -3.91 -35.91
C THR A 227 -15.99 -4.06 -35.37
N ASN A 228 -16.35 -5.27 -34.91
CA ASN A 228 -17.65 -5.52 -34.29
C ASN A 228 -17.72 -4.88 -32.89
N ILE A 229 -18.56 -3.86 -32.75
CA ILE A 229 -18.77 -3.04 -31.55
C ILE A 229 -19.09 -3.91 -30.32
N LEU A 230 -19.97 -4.89 -30.48
CA LEU A 230 -20.41 -5.76 -29.39
C LEU A 230 -19.31 -6.72 -28.96
N THR A 231 -18.56 -7.28 -29.92
CA THR A 231 -17.41 -8.15 -29.63
C THR A 231 -16.33 -7.39 -28.85
N MET A 232 -16.07 -6.13 -29.19
CA MET A 232 -15.14 -5.30 -28.42
C MET A 232 -15.61 -5.07 -27.00
N GLY A 233 -16.87 -4.63 -26.81
CA GLY A 233 -17.44 -4.44 -25.48
C GLY A 233 -17.34 -5.72 -24.63
N ALA A 234 -17.67 -6.87 -25.23
CA ALA A 234 -17.56 -8.17 -24.56
C ALA A 234 -16.11 -8.53 -24.18
N MET A 235 -15.12 -8.29 -25.05
CA MET A 235 -13.71 -8.51 -24.74
C MET A 235 -13.22 -7.61 -23.59
N ALA A 236 -13.59 -6.32 -23.59
CA ALA A 236 -13.30 -5.41 -22.49
C ALA A 236 -13.91 -5.89 -21.18
N PHE A 237 -15.15 -6.37 -21.20
CA PHE A 237 -15.81 -6.91 -20.03
C PHE A 237 -15.11 -8.16 -19.49
N VAL A 238 -14.81 -9.14 -20.34
CA VAL A 238 -14.14 -10.39 -19.95
C VAL A 238 -12.77 -10.10 -19.33
N ILE A 239 -11.99 -9.20 -19.93
CA ILE A 239 -10.68 -8.82 -19.39
C ILE A 239 -10.83 -8.03 -18.09
N GLY A 240 -11.87 -7.19 -18.00
CA GLY A 240 -12.36 -6.60 -16.77
C GLY A 240 -12.48 -7.62 -15.63
N VAL A 241 -13.26 -8.67 -15.87
CA VAL A 241 -13.49 -9.74 -14.89
C VAL A 241 -12.19 -10.48 -14.54
N LEU A 242 -11.38 -10.85 -15.54
CA LEU A 242 -10.14 -11.59 -15.31
C LEU A 242 -9.14 -10.80 -14.46
N ILE A 243 -8.93 -9.52 -14.78
CA ILE A 243 -8.02 -8.66 -14.03
C ILE A 243 -8.57 -8.40 -12.63
N ALA A 244 -9.89 -8.20 -12.47
CA ALA A 244 -10.48 -8.05 -11.14
C ALA A 244 -10.23 -9.29 -10.26
N VAL A 245 -10.33 -10.50 -10.82
CA VAL A 245 -10.01 -11.74 -10.10
C VAL A 245 -8.52 -11.81 -9.74
N PHE A 246 -7.62 -11.43 -10.65
CA PHE A 246 -6.18 -11.39 -10.34
C PHE A 246 -5.83 -10.36 -9.27
N VAL A 247 -6.46 -9.18 -9.32
CA VAL A 247 -6.30 -8.13 -8.30
C VAL A 247 -6.76 -8.68 -6.95
N TRP A 248 -7.91 -9.35 -6.89
CA TRP A 248 -8.37 -10.00 -5.66
C TRP A 248 -7.39 -11.05 -5.14
N LYS A 249 -6.75 -11.81 -6.01
CA LYS A 249 -5.74 -12.81 -5.63
C LYS A 249 -4.40 -12.21 -5.22
N SER A 250 -4.09 -10.96 -5.57
CA SER A 250 -2.83 -10.34 -5.16
C SER A 250 -2.79 -9.96 -3.67
N SER A 251 -3.93 -9.94 -2.99
CA SER A 251 -4.03 -9.67 -1.55
C SER A 251 -4.22 -10.93 -0.69
N SER A 252 -4.25 -12.12 -1.30
CA SER A 252 -4.39 -13.42 -0.61
C SER A 252 -3.03 -14.09 -0.43
#